data_AF-A0A846NAA4-F1
#
_entry.id   AF-A0A846NAA4-F1
#
_cell.length_a   1.000
_cell.length_b   1.000
_cell.length_c   1.000
_cell.angle_alpha   90.00
_cell.angle_beta   90.00
_cell.angle_gamma   90.00
#
_symmetry.space_group_name_H-M   'P 1'
#
loop_
_entity.id
_entity.type
_entity.pdbx_description
1 polymer ?
#
loop_
_entity_poly.entity_id
_entity_poly.type
_entity_poly.pdbx_seq_one_letter_code
_entity_poly.pdbx_strand_id
1 'polypeptide(L)' 'GLRIKTLGNYEGGDGLRVKDLPELVVRDGGVEFERVPTIVMVRRYLSKAGHQYF' A
#
# COMPACT_ATOMS: atom_id res chain seq x y z
N GLY A 1 8.97 -2.76 8.99
CA GLY A 1 9.92 -2.11 8.07
C GLY A 1 9.69 -2.59 6.65
N LEU A 2 9.63 -1.67 5.69
CA LEU A 2 9.37 -1.95 4.27
C LEU A 2 10.68 -2.21 3.50
N ARG A 3 10.66 -3.09 2.49
CA ARG A 3 11.79 -3.23 1.55
C ARG A 3 11.77 -2.06 0.56
N ILE A 4 12.91 -1.64 0.01
CA ILE A 4 12.96 -0.65 -1.10
C ILE A 4 11.99 -1.04 -2.23
N LYS A 5 11.80 -2.35 -2.44
CA LYS A 5 10.81 -2.94 -3.34
C LYS A 5 9.38 -2.42 -3.18
N THR A 6 9.01 -1.78 -2.06
CA THR A 6 7.71 -1.10 -1.93
C THR A 6 7.53 0.11 -2.82
N LEU A 7 8.62 0.75 -3.26
CA LEU A 7 8.59 1.77 -4.31
C LEU A 7 8.39 1.15 -5.71
N GLY A 8 8.60 -0.17 -5.83
CA GLY A 8 8.57 -0.91 -7.08
C GLY A 8 9.97 -1.32 -7.56
N ASN A 9 9.98 -2.26 -8.51
CA ASN A 9 11.11 -2.65 -9.33
C ASN A 9 11.34 -1.59 -10.42
N TYR A 10 12.30 -1.85 -11.30
CA TYR A 10 12.62 -0.94 -12.41
C TYR A 10 11.40 -0.62 -13.30
N GLU A 11 10.44 -1.54 -13.39
CA GLU A 11 9.20 -1.38 -14.16
C GLU A 11 8.04 -0.78 -13.35
N GLY A 12 8.22 -0.55 -12.05
CA GLY A 12 7.18 -0.04 -11.13
C GLY A 12 6.03 -1.01 -10.87
N GLY A 13 6.11 -2.26 -11.33
CA GLY A 13 4.97 -3.17 -11.37
C GLY A 13 4.63 -3.85 -10.03
N ASP A 14 5.57 -3.90 -9.09
CA ASP A 14 5.47 -4.70 -7.87
C ASP A 14 5.47 -3.88 -6.57
N GLY A 15 5.47 -2.55 -6.65
CA GLY A 15 5.37 -1.64 -5.50
C GLY A 15 3.99 -1.62 -4.85
N LEU A 16 3.83 -0.81 -3.80
CA LEU A 16 2.53 -0.55 -3.16
C LEU A 16 1.53 0.03 -4.17
N ARG A 17 0.25 -0.32 -4.00
CA ARG A 17 -0.83 0.11 -4.88
C ARG A 17 -1.95 0.76 -4.08
N VAL A 18 -2.78 1.56 -4.74
CA VAL A 18 -3.95 2.22 -4.11
C VAL A 18 -4.84 1.23 -3.35
N LYS A 19 -5.05 0.03 -3.90
CA LYS A 19 -5.82 -1.06 -3.24
C LYS A 19 -5.21 -1.59 -1.94
N ASP A 20 -3.94 -1.29 -1.66
CA ASP A 20 -3.28 -1.67 -0.41
C ASP A 20 -3.66 -0.70 0.75
N LEU A 21 -4.45 0.35 0.46
CA LEU A 21 -5.05 1.30 1.41
C LEU A 21 -6.58 1.07 1.45
N PRO A 22 -7.11 0.23 2.35
CA PRO A 22 -8.49 -0.23 2.30
C PRO A 22 -9.53 0.86 2.60
N GLU A 23 -9.13 1.91 3.32
CA GLU A 23 -10.03 3.01 3.71
C GLU A 23 -9.96 4.18 2.72
N LEU A 24 -9.14 4.05 1.67
CA LEU A 24 -9.04 5.03 0.61
C LEU A 24 -10.21 4.86 -0.35
N VAL A 25 -10.99 5.92 -0.52
CA VAL A 25 -12.08 6.00 -1.49
C VAL A 25 -11.78 7.08 -2.50
N VAL A 26 -12.06 6.77 -3.78
CA VAL A 26 -11.97 7.75 -4.87
C VAL A 26 -13.37 8.28 -5.12
N ARG A 27 -13.60 9.57 -4.85
CA ARG A 27 -14.88 10.26 -5.01
C ARG A 27 -14.67 11.57 -5.77
N ASP A 28 -15.51 11.84 -6.76
CA ASP A 28 -15.62 13.13 -7.47
C ASP A 28 -14.29 13.83 -7.80
N GLY A 29 -13.35 13.10 -8.41
CA GLY A 29 -12.05 13.64 -8.83
C GLY A 29 -11.03 13.82 -7.71
N GLY A 30 -11.36 13.41 -6.49
CA GLY A 30 -10.51 13.42 -5.31
C GLY A 30 -10.31 12.04 -4.67
N VAL A 31 -9.46 12.02 -3.66
CA VAL A 31 -9.16 10.84 -2.85
C VAL A 31 -9.40 11.20 -1.39
N GLU A 32 -10.24 10.43 -0.72
CA GLU A 32 -10.58 10.61 0.69
C GLU A 32 -10.25 9.34 1.48
N PHE A 33 -10.00 9.50 2.78
CA PHE A 33 -9.84 8.38 3.71
C PHE A 33 -11.04 8.33 4.65
N GLU A 34 -11.73 7.19 4.69
CA GLU A 34 -12.86 6.98 5.59
C GLU A 34 -12.41 6.91 7.06
N ARG A 35 -11.13 6.59 7.32
CA ARG A 35 -10.53 6.58 8.66
C ARG A 35 -9.08 7.09 8.62
N VAL A 36 -8.73 7.94 9.60
CA VAL A 36 -7.38 8.49 9.79
C VAL A 36 -6.95 8.26 11.25
N PRO A 37 -5.78 7.65 11.52
CA PRO A 37 -4.78 7.17 10.57
C PRO A 37 -5.27 5.94 9.78
N THR A 38 -4.81 5.82 8.53
CA THR A 38 -5.18 4.70 7.66
C THR A 38 -4.28 3.49 7.87
N ILE A 39 -4.85 2.30 7.67
CA ILE A 39 -4.15 1.01 7.65
C ILE A 39 -3.44 0.80 6.31
N VAL A 40 -2.25 0.21 6.32
CA VAL A 40 -1.49 -0.11 5.10
C VAL A 40 -1.29 -1.61 5.01
N MET A 41 -1.96 -2.25 4.04
CA MET A 41 -1.83 -3.69 3.82
C MET A 41 -0.52 -4.01 3.09
N VAL A 42 0.49 -4.43 3.84
CA VAL A 42 1.78 -4.80 3.28
C VAL A 42 1.73 -6.24 2.77
N ARG A 43 1.68 -6.42 1.45
CA ARG A 43 1.72 -7.75 0.82
C ARG A 43 3.00 -8.51 1.22
N ARG A 44 2.88 -9.83 1.40
CA ARG A 44 3.96 -10.70 1.93
C ARG A 44 5.31 -10.51 1.23
N TYR A 45 5.31 -10.42 -0.09
CA TYR A 45 6.54 -10.32 -0.89
C TYR A 45 7.19 -8.91 -0.84
N LEU A 46 6.45 -7.90 -0.38
CA LEU A 46 6.95 -6.54 -0.11
C LEU A 46 7.52 -6.38 1.29
N SER A 47 7.10 -7.26 2.21
CA SER A 47 7.54 -7.25 3.59
C SER A 47 9.02 -7.60 3.73
N LYS A 48 9.77 -6.82 4.52
CA LYS A 48 11.15 -7.19 4.88
C LYS A 48 11.19 -8.49 5.68
N ALA A 49 10.22 -8.66 6.58
CA ALA A 49 10.11 -9.80 7.49
C ALA A 49 9.38 -11.02 6.90
N GLY A 50 8.77 -10.91 5.72
CA GLY A 50 8.07 -12.01 5.07
C GLY A 50 6.68 -12.34 5.63
N HIS A 51 6.10 -11.44 6.42
CA HIS A 51 4.71 -11.51 6.91
C HIS A 51 3.91 -10.28 6.48
N GLN A 52 2.59 -10.45 6.37
CA GLN A 52 1.67 -9.36 6.09
C GLN A 52 1.51 -8.45 7.33
N TYR A 53 1.46 -7.15 7.11
CA TYR A 53 1.13 -6.15 8.13
C TYR A 53 -0.22 -5.51 7.81
N PHE A 54 -0.90 -5.07 8.85
CA PHE A 54 -2.14 -4.30 8.83
C PHE A 54 -1.83 -2.97 9.51
#